data_AF-A0AAV3EM54-F1
#
_entry.id   AF-A0AAV3EM54-F1
#
_cell.length_a   1.000
_cell.length_b   1.000
_cell.length_c   1.000
_cell.angle_alpha   90.00
_cell.angle_beta   90.00
_cell.angle_gamma   90.00
#
_symmetry.space_group_name_H-M   'P 1'
#
loop_
_entity.id
_entity.type
_entity.pdbx_description
1 polymer ?
#
loop_
_entity_poly.entity_id
_entity_poly.type
_entity_poly.pdbx_seq_one_letter_code
_entity_poly.pdbx_strand_id
1 'polypeptide(L)'
;LLLDKHTGSWFFLGELLVDIPLPVDTPVENQCGKCTACVSSCPTNAILENGVIDARRCISYLTIENSGVIPEEFRSLMGNRIYGCDDCQLVCPWNREAEITQQADFHRRSSLGDSDLISLFSWDESTFLKNMEGSAIRRIGHTQWLRNLSIAMGNAAHSEAIISALRDRLGLDENLDIHIQWAIKQQSLAITSNRKEQRLIRIIEKGLPRDA
;
A
#
# COMPACT_ATOMS: atom_id res chain seq x y z
N LEU A 1 -7.29 13.13 0.53
CA LEU A 1 -8.30 12.31 -0.18
C LEU A 1 -9.60 13.10 -0.21
N LEU A 2 -10.38 12.95 -1.29
CA LEU A 2 -11.75 13.45 -1.34
C LEU A 2 -12.69 12.41 -0.74
N LEU A 3 -13.80 12.87 -0.18
CA LEU A 3 -14.84 12.05 0.42
C LEU A 3 -16.18 12.39 -0.23
N ASP A 4 -16.86 11.36 -0.69
CA ASP A 4 -18.25 11.40 -1.11
C ASP A 4 -19.14 10.74 -0.05
N LYS A 5 -20.37 11.22 0.07
CA LYS A 5 -21.31 10.75 1.10
C LYS A 5 -21.77 9.31 0.88
N HIS A 6 -21.79 8.85 -0.37
CA HIS A 6 -22.35 7.54 -0.75
C HIS A 6 -21.26 6.51 -1.00
N THR A 7 -20.15 6.93 -1.62
CA THR A 7 -19.06 6.04 -2.07
C THR A 7 -17.81 6.14 -1.20
N GLY A 8 -17.80 7.02 -0.19
CA GLY A 8 -16.66 7.20 0.69
C GLY A 8 -15.47 7.80 -0.07
N SER A 9 -14.31 7.15 -0.05
CA SER A 9 -13.11 7.55 -0.79
C SER A 9 -12.71 6.56 -1.89
N TRP A 10 -13.55 5.55 -2.17
CA TRP A 10 -13.24 4.46 -3.10
C TRP A 10 -13.64 4.78 -4.54
N PHE A 11 -13.09 5.86 -5.09
CA PHE A 11 -13.33 6.27 -6.46
C PHE A 11 -12.08 6.84 -7.10
N PHE A 12 -12.06 6.84 -8.44
CA PHE A 12 -11.04 7.51 -9.22
C PHE A 12 -11.47 8.92 -9.57
N LEU A 13 -10.50 9.82 -9.70
CA LEU A 13 -10.72 11.18 -10.18
C LEU A 13 -10.28 11.27 -11.64
N GLY A 14 -11.09 11.95 -12.43
CA GLY A 14 -10.77 12.35 -13.81
C GLY A 14 -11.25 13.78 -14.03
N GLU A 15 -10.52 14.51 -14.85
CA GLU A 15 -10.88 15.87 -15.24
C GLU A 15 -10.87 16.00 -16.76
N LEU A 16 -11.79 16.80 -17.30
CA LEU A 16 -11.86 17.13 -18.71
C LEU A 16 -11.88 18.66 -18.84
N LEU A 17 -10.82 19.23 -19.41
CA LEU A 17 -10.75 20.66 -19.66
C LEU A 17 -11.56 20.99 -20.91
N VAL A 18 -12.50 21.93 -20.77
CA VAL A 18 -13.37 22.38 -21.86
C VAL A 18 -13.33 23.90 -21.96
N ASP A 19 -13.56 24.42 -23.16
CA ASP A 19 -13.74 25.84 -23.44
C ASP A 19 -15.21 26.29 -23.42
N ILE A 20 -16.11 25.38 -23.05
CA ILE A 20 -17.54 25.62 -22.93
C ILE A 20 -17.84 26.18 -21.52
N PRO A 21 -18.55 27.32 -21.40
CA PRO A 21 -18.88 27.91 -20.10
C PRO A 21 -19.99 27.11 -19.40
N LEU A 22 -19.62 26.02 -18.73
CA LEU A 22 -20.54 25.22 -17.92
C LEU A 22 -20.86 25.92 -16.59
N PRO A 23 -22.09 25.74 -16.04
CA PRO A 23 -22.39 26.15 -14.67
C PRO A 23 -21.40 25.52 -13.68
N VAL A 24 -21.01 26.29 -12.66
CA VAL A 24 -20.07 25.84 -11.63
C VAL A 24 -20.83 25.35 -10.40
N ASP A 25 -20.43 24.19 -9.88
CA ASP A 25 -20.98 23.63 -8.66
C ASP A 25 -20.46 24.33 -7.39
N THR A 26 -21.15 24.13 -6.27
CA THR A 26 -20.73 24.67 -4.97
C THR A 26 -19.84 23.67 -4.23
N PRO A 27 -18.69 24.09 -3.66
CA PRO A 27 -17.87 23.23 -2.84
C PRO A 27 -18.64 22.67 -1.64
N VAL A 28 -18.39 21.40 -1.31
CA VAL A 28 -18.95 20.75 -0.12
C VAL A 28 -18.09 21.06 1.10
N GLU A 29 -18.74 21.35 2.23
CA GLU A 29 -18.04 21.59 3.50
C GLU A 29 -17.43 20.30 4.07
N ASN A 30 -16.29 20.43 4.75
CA ASN A 30 -15.62 19.30 5.40
C ASN A 30 -16.48 18.71 6.53
N GLN A 31 -16.83 17.43 6.41
CA GLN A 31 -17.66 16.69 7.36
C GLN A 31 -16.85 15.79 8.33
N CYS A 32 -15.51 15.89 8.37
CA CYS A 32 -14.70 15.10 9.31
C CYS A 32 -14.92 15.52 10.77
N GLY A 33 -15.31 16.78 11.02
CA GLY A 33 -15.53 17.31 12.37
C GLY A 33 -14.31 17.08 13.28
N LYS A 34 -14.51 16.37 14.39
CA LYS A 34 -13.44 16.04 15.37
C LYS A 34 -12.79 14.67 15.12
N CYS A 35 -13.09 13.99 14.01
CA CYS A 35 -12.56 12.67 13.73
C CYS A 35 -11.04 12.72 13.48
N THR A 36 -10.29 11.84 14.15
CA THR A 36 -8.83 11.68 13.98
C THR A 36 -8.44 10.27 13.54
N ALA A 37 -9.39 9.45 13.05
CA ALA A 37 -9.18 8.02 12.83
C ALA A 37 -8.00 7.72 11.89
N CYS A 38 -7.92 8.43 10.76
CA CYS A 38 -6.84 8.30 9.79
C CYS A 38 -5.50 8.75 10.37
N VAL A 39 -5.46 9.91 11.06
CA VAL A 39 -4.26 10.47 11.71
C VAL A 39 -3.71 9.50 12.75
N SER A 40 -4.57 9.01 13.65
CA SER A 40 -4.16 8.12 14.74
C SER A 40 -3.71 6.74 14.26
N SER A 41 -4.25 6.26 13.13
CA SER A 41 -3.97 4.92 12.61
C SER A 41 -2.79 4.88 11.64
N CYS A 42 -2.43 6.00 11.00
CA CYS A 42 -1.31 6.06 10.07
C CYS A 42 -0.03 5.48 10.71
N PRO A 43 0.58 4.41 10.15
CA PRO A 43 1.69 3.72 10.80
C PRO A 43 2.91 4.63 11.03
N THR A 44 3.21 5.48 10.04
CA THR A 44 4.39 6.35 10.00
C THR A 44 4.12 7.77 10.47
N ASN A 45 2.90 8.07 10.92
CA ASN A 45 2.45 9.44 11.25
C ASN A 45 2.69 10.43 10.09
N ALA A 46 2.38 10.01 8.86
CA ALA A 46 2.52 10.85 7.67
C ALA A 46 1.43 11.92 7.55
N ILE A 47 0.27 11.71 8.18
CA ILE A 47 -0.85 12.65 8.14
C ILE A 47 -0.66 13.68 9.26
N LEU A 48 -0.46 14.93 8.87
CA LEU A 48 -0.32 16.09 9.75
C LEU A 48 -1.68 16.78 9.96
N GLU A 49 -1.68 17.95 10.58
CA GLU A 49 -2.88 18.75 10.78
C GLU A 49 -3.48 19.24 9.44
N ASN A 50 -4.78 19.55 9.47
CA ASN A 50 -5.53 20.12 8.33
C ASN A 50 -5.46 19.31 7.02
N GLY A 51 -5.25 17.99 7.11
CA GLY A 51 -5.23 17.11 5.94
C GLY A 51 -3.93 17.16 5.13
N VAL A 52 -2.88 17.82 5.63
CA VAL A 52 -1.56 17.83 5.00
C VAL A 52 -0.89 16.47 5.20
N ILE A 53 -0.23 15.95 4.16
CA ILE A 53 0.49 14.68 4.20
C ILE A 53 1.98 14.94 3.93
N ASP A 54 2.86 14.50 4.82
CA ASP A 54 4.30 14.38 4.51
C ASP A 54 4.51 13.13 3.64
N ALA A 55 4.58 13.34 2.33
CA ALA A 55 4.75 12.27 1.35
C ALA A 55 5.97 11.40 1.63
N ARG A 56 7.07 11.97 2.15
CA ARG A 56 8.32 11.23 2.44
C ARG A 56 8.15 10.15 3.51
N ARG A 57 7.08 10.25 4.31
CA ARG A 57 6.72 9.28 5.36
C ARG A 57 5.55 8.40 4.91
N CYS A 58 4.80 8.77 3.88
CA CYS A 58 3.62 8.07 3.43
C CYS A 58 4.01 6.74 2.77
N ILE A 59 3.49 5.60 3.27
CA ILE A 59 3.81 4.28 2.72
C ILE A 59 3.40 4.17 1.25
N SER A 60 2.29 4.79 0.85
CA SER A 60 1.87 4.83 -0.56
C SER A 60 2.94 5.50 -1.44
N TYR A 61 3.45 6.67 -1.05
CA TYR A 61 4.57 7.32 -1.75
C TYR A 61 5.84 6.47 -1.73
N LEU A 62 6.20 5.90 -0.57
CA LEU A 62 7.41 5.09 -0.41
C LEU A 62 7.41 3.85 -1.34
N THR A 63 6.23 3.26 -1.59
CA THR A 63 6.09 2.07 -2.43
C THR A 63 5.88 2.38 -3.91
N ILE A 64 5.34 3.56 -4.26
CA ILE A 64 4.89 3.90 -5.62
C ILE A 64 5.77 4.94 -6.33
N GLU A 65 6.24 5.95 -5.59
CA GLU A 65 6.91 7.14 -6.16
C GLU A 65 8.40 7.21 -5.79
N ASN A 66 8.77 6.75 -4.59
CA ASN A 66 10.16 6.68 -4.18
C ASN A 66 10.85 5.52 -4.90
N SER A 67 11.70 5.82 -5.89
CA SER A 67 12.56 4.81 -6.55
C SER A 67 13.86 4.51 -5.80
N GLY A 68 14.21 5.31 -4.78
CA GLY A 68 15.45 5.20 -4.03
C GLY A 68 15.38 4.27 -2.82
N VAL A 69 16.25 4.52 -1.84
CA VAL A 69 16.29 3.77 -0.58
C VAL A 69 15.14 4.20 0.31
N ILE A 70 14.36 3.24 0.80
CA ILE A 70 13.35 3.50 1.84
C ILE A 70 14.08 3.61 3.19
N PRO A 71 13.91 4.71 3.96
CA PRO A 71 14.54 4.87 5.26
C PRO A 71 14.21 3.72 6.22
N GLU A 72 15.22 3.23 6.96
CA GLU A 72 15.09 2.04 7.82
C GLU A 72 13.96 2.17 8.86
N GLU A 73 13.76 3.37 9.40
CA GLU A 73 12.71 3.68 10.38
C GLU A 73 11.28 3.39 9.90
N PHE A 74 11.05 3.33 8.58
CA PHE A 74 9.74 3.05 8.01
C PHE A 74 9.57 1.58 7.60
N ARG A 75 10.65 0.82 7.39
CA ARG A 75 10.59 -0.53 6.80
C ARG A 75 9.76 -1.49 7.64
N SER A 76 9.95 -1.51 8.96
CA SER A 76 9.10 -2.34 9.86
C SER A 76 7.65 -1.86 9.95
N LEU A 77 7.40 -0.56 9.77
CA LEU A 77 6.06 0.02 9.82
C LEU A 77 5.24 -0.25 8.55
N MET A 78 5.89 -0.63 7.45
CA MET A 78 5.22 -0.97 6.19
C MET A 78 4.43 -2.29 6.27
N GLY A 79 4.79 -3.20 7.19
CA GLY A 79 4.19 -4.53 7.25
C GLY A 79 4.39 -5.28 5.92
N ASN A 80 3.31 -5.81 5.35
CA ASN A 80 3.30 -6.52 4.06
C ASN A 80 2.82 -5.66 2.88
N ARG A 81 2.82 -4.32 2.98
CA ARG A 81 2.38 -3.42 1.90
C ARG A 81 3.42 -3.36 0.78
N ILE A 82 3.09 -4.00 -0.35
CA ILE A 82 3.98 -4.08 -1.53
C ILE A 82 3.75 -2.92 -2.51
N TYR A 83 2.51 -2.45 -2.65
CA TYR A 83 2.16 -1.33 -3.54
C TYR A 83 0.99 -0.56 -2.94
N GLY A 84 1.19 0.73 -2.64
CA GLY A 84 0.17 1.56 -2.01
C GLY A 84 0.00 1.31 -0.52
N CYS A 85 -0.94 2.03 0.09
CA CYS A 85 -1.33 1.88 1.49
C CYS A 85 -2.72 2.48 1.68
N ASP A 86 -3.66 1.64 2.10
CA ASP A 86 -5.06 2.04 2.29
C ASP A 86 -5.44 2.24 3.75
N ASP A 87 -4.50 2.15 4.70
CA ASP A 87 -4.78 2.21 6.14
C ASP A 87 -5.63 3.41 6.56
N CYS A 88 -5.39 4.58 5.97
CA CYS A 88 -6.15 5.79 6.28
C CYS A 88 -7.58 5.74 5.72
N GLN A 89 -7.80 5.01 4.63
CA GLN A 89 -9.11 4.74 4.03
C GLN A 89 -9.85 3.64 4.79
N LEU A 90 -9.18 2.54 5.13
CA LEU A 90 -9.76 1.38 5.82
C LEU A 90 -10.33 1.74 7.20
N VAL A 91 -9.74 2.73 7.88
CA VAL A 91 -10.24 3.23 9.18
C VAL A 91 -11.24 4.37 9.06
N CYS A 92 -11.48 4.91 7.85
CA CYS A 92 -12.39 6.02 7.63
C CYS A 92 -13.85 5.57 7.82
N PRO A 93 -14.64 6.22 8.69
CA PRO A 93 -16.04 5.84 8.90
C PRO A 93 -16.90 5.91 7.64
N TRP A 94 -16.59 6.84 6.72
CA TRP A 94 -17.30 7.04 5.46
C TRP A 94 -17.15 5.86 4.48
N ASN A 95 -16.14 5.01 4.68
CA ASN A 95 -15.84 3.89 3.79
C ASN A 95 -16.53 2.59 4.20
N ARG A 96 -17.18 2.54 5.37
CA ARG A 96 -17.82 1.31 5.87
C ARG A 96 -19.01 0.88 5.03
N GLU A 97 -19.75 1.85 4.51
CA GLU A 97 -20.99 1.64 3.75
C GLU A 97 -20.75 1.69 2.23
N ALA A 98 -19.49 1.75 1.79
CA ALA A 98 -19.17 1.80 0.37
C ALA A 98 -19.42 0.44 -0.28
N GLU A 99 -20.14 0.45 -1.40
CA GLU A 99 -20.46 -0.77 -2.15
C GLU A 99 -19.25 -1.29 -2.94
N ILE A 100 -19.19 -2.61 -3.09
CA ILE A 100 -18.22 -3.25 -3.99
C ILE A 100 -18.61 -2.95 -5.43
N THR A 101 -17.64 -2.48 -6.21
CA THR A 101 -17.86 -2.16 -7.62
C THR A 101 -18.33 -3.37 -8.43
N GLN A 102 -19.29 -3.13 -9.33
CA GLN A 102 -19.74 -4.12 -10.31
C GLN A 102 -18.85 -4.16 -11.55
N GLN A 103 -17.86 -3.27 -11.65
CA GLN A 103 -16.90 -3.23 -12.75
C GLN A 103 -15.80 -4.28 -12.51
N ALA A 104 -15.87 -5.39 -13.25
CA ALA A 104 -14.96 -6.53 -13.09
C ALA A 104 -13.48 -6.17 -13.31
N ASP A 105 -13.17 -5.15 -14.12
CA ASP A 105 -11.81 -4.69 -14.40
C ASP A 105 -11.09 -4.16 -13.14
N PHE A 106 -11.84 -3.77 -12.10
CA PHE A 106 -11.30 -3.31 -10.83
C PHE A 106 -11.24 -4.39 -9.75
N HIS A 107 -11.67 -5.62 -10.06
CA HIS A 107 -11.55 -6.74 -9.13
C HIS A 107 -10.10 -7.21 -9.01
N ARG A 108 -9.81 -7.87 -7.89
CA ARG A 108 -8.48 -8.43 -7.63
C ARG A 108 -8.08 -9.39 -8.76
N ARG A 109 -6.87 -9.21 -9.27
CA ARG A 109 -6.31 -10.07 -10.32
C ARG A 109 -6.03 -11.48 -9.79
N SER A 110 -6.34 -12.49 -10.59
CA SER A 110 -6.09 -13.90 -10.25
C SER A 110 -4.61 -14.18 -10.00
N SER A 111 -3.70 -13.51 -10.72
CA SER A 111 -2.24 -13.61 -10.53
C SER A 111 -1.75 -13.15 -9.15
N LEU A 112 -2.59 -12.45 -8.38
CA LEU A 112 -2.30 -12.01 -7.01
C LEU A 112 -3.09 -12.79 -5.96
N GLY A 113 -4.06 -13.63 -6.33
CA GLY A 113 -5.09 -14.20 -5.44
C GLY A 113 -4.54 -15.05 -4.30
N ASP A 114 -3.83 -16.12 -4.65
CA ASP A 114 -3.33 -17.12 -3.69
C ASP A 114 -1.80 -17.15 -3.58
N SER A 115 -1.13 -16.15 -4.15
CA SER A 115 0.34 -16.11 -4.18
C SER A 115 0.92 -15.69 -2.83
N ASP A 116 1.85 -16.49 -2.30
CA ASP A 116 2.67 -16.11 -1.16
C ASP A 116 3.82 -15.18 -1.55
N LEU A 117 4.49 -14.60 -0.54
CA LEU A 117 5.58 -13.63 -0.76
C LEU A 117 6.74 -14.22 -1.56
N ILE A 118 7.09 -15.49 -1.35
CA ILE A 118 8.19 -16.16 -2.06
C ILE A 118 7.83 -16.34 -3.53
N SER A 119 6.59 -16.73 -3.81
CA SER A 119 6.05 -16.91 -5.16
C SER A 119 6.03 -15.60 -5.94
N LEU A 120 5.66 -14.50 -5.29
CA LEU A 120 5.69 -13.17 -5.90
C LEU A 120 7.13 -12.66 -6.13
N PHE A 121 8.05 -12.99 -5.23
CA PHE A 121 9.47 -12.60 -5.30
C PHE A 121 10.28 -13.44 -6.31
N SER A 122 9.80 -14.63 -6.63
CA SER A 122 10.43 -15.51 -7.64
C SER A 122 10.11 -15.12 -9.08
N TRP A 123 9.16 -14.21 -9.31
CA TRP A 123 8.87 -13.70 -10.64
C TRP A 123 10.14 -13.09 -11.25
N ASP A 124 10.37 -13.40 -12.53
CA ASP A 124 11.31 -12.63 -13.33
C ASP A 124 10.61 -11.39 -13.89
N GLU A 125 11.39 -10.50 -14.52
CA GLU A 125 10.83 -9.26 -15.06
C GLU A 125 9.75 -9.52 -16.12
N SER A 126 9.95 -10.53 -16.98
CA SER A 126 8.98 -10.92 -18.00
C SER A 126 7.63 -11.34 -17.40
N THR A 127 7.68 -12.19 -16.36
CA THR A 127 6.49 -12.66 -15.62
C THR A 127 5.81 -11.50 -14.90
N PHE A 128 6.56 -10.60 -14.25
CA PHE A 128 6.02 -9.40 -13.63
C PHE A 128 5.30 -8.52 -14.65
N LEU A 129 5.96 -8.18 -15.77
CA LEU A 129 5.39 -7.30 -16.80
C LEU A 129 4.11 -7.88 -17.41
N LYS A 130 4.08 -9.19 -17.64
CA LYS A 130 2.90 -9.90 -18.15
C LYS A 130 1.76 -9.91 -17.13
N ASN A 131 2.04 -10.32 -15.88
CA ASN A 131 1.00 -10.45 -14.86
C ASN A 131 0.40 -9.10 -14.44
N MET A 132 1.19 -8.02 -14.54
CA MET A 132 0.78 -6.67 -14.17
C MET A 132 0.28 -5.83 -15.35
N GLU A 133 0.10 -6.41 -16.54
CA GLU A 133 -0.41 -5.69 -17.71
C GLU A 133 -1.79 -5.04 -17.46
N GLY A 134 -1.90 -3.73 -17.73
CA GLY A 134 -3.11 -2.94 -17.44
C GLY A 134 -3.31 -2.60 -15.96
N SER A 135 -2.38 -2.95 -15.08
CA SER A 135 -2.38 -2.54 -13.67
C SER A 135 -1.49 -1.31 -13.47
N ALA A 136 -1.91 -0.41 -12.57
CA ALA A 136 -1.05 0.68 -12.11
C ALA A 136 0.26 0.17 -11.47
N ILE A 137 0.25 -1.05 -10.89
CA ILE A 137 1.43 -1.70 -10.30
C ILE A 137 2.57 -1.85 -11.32
N ARG A 138 2.26 -2.06 -12.61
CA ARG A 138 3.30 -2.22 -13.65
C ARG A 138 4.25 -1.02 -13.71
N ARG A 139 3.79 0.18 -13.32
CA ARG A 139 4.56 1.42 -13.45
C ARG A 139 5.81 1.48 -12.57
N ILE A 140 5.83 0.78 -11.43
CA ILE A 140 6.99 0.83 -10.51
C ILE A 140 8.18 0.02 -11.04
N GLY A 141 7.94 -0.89 -12.00
CA GLY A 141 8.95 -1.78 -12.54
C GLY A 141 9.34 -2.92 -11.58
N HIS A 142 10.04 -3.90 -12.12
CA HIS A 142 10.35 -5.15 -11.43
C HIS A 142 11.31 -4.96 -10.24
N THR A 143 12.31 -4.11 -10.35
CA THR A 143 13.27 -3.87 -9.26
C THR A 143 12.59 -3.28 -8.02
N GLN A 144 11.69 -2.30 -8.19
CA GLN A 144 10.94 -1.75 -7.04
C GLN A 144 9.93 -2.75 -6.48
N TRP A 145 9.33 -3.59 -7.33
CA TRP A 145 8.50 -4.70 -6.90
C TRP A 145 9.26 -5.65 -5.97
N LEU A 146 10.45 -6.10 -6.38
CA LEU A 146 11.34 -6.92 -5.55
C LEU A 146 11.73 -6.18 -4.27
N ARG A 147 12.10 -4.90 -4.35
CA ARG A 147 12.47 -4.09 -3.17
C ARG A 147 11.37 -4.06 -2.12
N ASN A 148 10.14 -3.79 -2.54
CA ASN A 148 9.00 -3.71 -1.63
C ASN A 148 8.66 -5.09 -1.06
N LEU A 149 8.76 -6.15 -1.86
CA LEU A 149 8.64 -7.54 -1.39
C LEU A 149 9.73 -7.92 -0.39
N SER A 150 10.98 -7.47 -0.58
CA SER A 150 12.04 -7.72 0.41
C SER A 150 11.68 -7.15 1.78
N ILE A 151 11.11 -5.93 1.83
CA ILE A 151 10.63 -5.35 3.09
C ILE A 151 9.50 -6.21 3.68
N ALA A 152 8.51 -6.60 2.88
CA ALA A 152 7.40 -7.44 3.32
C ALA A 152 7.87 -8.80 3.86
N MET A 153 8.82 -9.43 3.18
CA MET A 153 9.46 -10.67 3.61
C MET A 153 10.28 -10.48 4.89
N GLY A 154 10.98 -9.36 5.05
CA GLY A 154 11.67 -9.01 6.30
C GLY A 154 10.71 -8.90 7.49
N ASN A 155 9.49 -8.41 7.26
CA ASN A 155 8.46 -8.27 8.29
C ASN A 155 7.63 -9.54 8.53
N ALA A 156 7.81 -10.58 7.72
CA ALA A 156 7.11 -11.85 7.88
C ALA A 156 7.67 -12.67 9.06
N ALA A 157 6.99 -13.78 9.39
CA ALA A 157 7.53 -14.74 10.35
C ALA A 157 8.86 -15.32 9.87
N HIS A 158 9.70 -15.69 10.86
CA HIS A 158 10.99 -16.29 10.59
C HIS A 158 10.84 -17.50 9.66
N SER A 159 11.61 -17.51 8.56
CA SER A 159 11.59 -18.57 7.57
C SER A 159 12.93 -18.65 6.83
N GLU A 160 13.60 -19.79 6.95
CA GLU A 160 14.82 -20.07 6.19
C GLU A 160 14.58 -20.02 4.66
N ALA A 161 13.38 -20.37 4.22
CA ALA A 161 13.01 -20.26 2.80
C ALA A 161 12.96 -18.80 2.32
N ILE A 162 12.46 -17.88 3.17
CA ILE A 162 12.50 -16.45 2.89
C ILE A 162 13.96 -15.97 2.81
N ILE A 163 14.78 -16.34 3.79
CA ILE A 163 16.20 -15.94 3.83
C ILE A 163 16.95 -16.43 2.59
N SER A 164 16.72 -17.69 2.18
CA SER A 164 17.31 -18.24 0.96
C SER A 164 16.89 -17.45 -0.28
N ALA A 165 15.58 -17.25 -0.48
CA ALA A 165 15.06 -16.52 -1.64
C ALA A 165 15.63 -15.09 -1.71
N LEU A 166 15.72 -14.40 -0.57
CA LEU A 166 16.34 -13.07 -0.46
C LEU A 166 17.82 -13.09 -0.90
N ARG A 167 18.61 -14.07 -0.44
CA ARG A 167 20.03 -14.19 -0.81
C ARG A 167 20.23 -14.44 -2.31
N ASP A 168 19.34 -15.20 -2.94
CA ASP A 168 19.43 -15.54 -4.37
C ASP A 168 19.28 -14.31 -5.30
N ARG A 169 18.79 -13.19 -4.77
CA ARG A 169 18.61 -11.93 -5.52
C ARG A 169 19.66 -10.87 -5.21
N LEU A 170 20.63 -11.15 -4.32
CA LEU A 170 21.73 -10.22 -4.05
C LEU A 170 22.59 -10.00 -5.30
N GLY A 171 23.06 -8.77 -5.50
CA GLY A 171 23.93 -8.37 -6.61
C GLY A 171 23.18 -8.01 -7.90
N LEU A 172 21.84 -8.03 -7.90
CA LEU A 172 21.05 -7.61 -9.05
C LEU A 172 20.98 -6.09 -9.21
N ASP A 173 20.93 -5.35 -8.11
CA ASP A 173 20.86 -3.89 -8.06
C ASP A 173 21.31 -3.39 -6.68
N GLU A 174 22.13 -2.35 -6.65
CA GLU A 174 22.72 -1.84 -5.39
C GLU A 174 21.66 -1.31 -4.42
N ASN A 175 20.60 -0.68 -4.92
CA ASN A 175 19.51 -0.18 -4.09
C ASN A 175 18.67 -1.33 -3.54
N LEU A 176 18.36 -2.34 -4.37
CA LEU A 176 17.67 -3.56 -3.94
C LEU A 176 18.46 -4.28 -2.82
N ASP A 177 19.77 -4.43 -2.98
CA ASP A 177 20.63 -5.13 -2.04
C ASP A 177 20.57 -4.56 -0.61
N ILE A 178 20.47 -3.24 -0.47
CA ILE A 178 20.28 -2.57 0.83
C ILE A 178 19.02 -3.09 1.55
N HIS A 179 17.93 -3.30 0.81
CA HIS A 179 16.67 -3.77 1.38
C HIS A 179 16.68 -5.27 1.63
N ILE A 180 17.33 -6.05 0.76
CA ILE A 180 17.53 -7.49 0.95
C ILE A 180 18.36 -7.75 2.22
N GLN A 181 19.49 -7.05 2.39
CA GLN A 181 20.35 -7.21 3.56
C GLN A 181 19.61 -6.85 4.85
N TRP A 182 18.84 -5.76 4.83
CA TRP A 182 17.97 -5.40 5.94
C TRP A 182 16.93 -6.49 6.23
N ALA A 183 16.28 -7.04 5.20
CA ALA A 183 15.26 -8.07 5.36
C ALA A 183 15.82 -9.39 5.94
N ILE A 184 17.00 -9.82 5.50
CA ILE A 184 17.71 -10.99 6.05
C ILE A 184 18.03 -10.77 7.53
N LYS A 185 18.53 -9.58 7.89
CA LYS A 185 18.79 -9.22 9.29
C LYS A 185 17.50 -9.21 10.11
N GLN A 186 16.43 -8.62 9.56
CA GLN A 186 15.12 -8.52 10.20
C GLN A 186 14.50 -9.89 10.46
N GLN A 187 14.63 -10.83 9.52
CA GLN A 187 14.21 -12.24 9.66
C GLN A 187 14.90 -12.97 10.82
N SER A 188 16.05 -12.48 11.31
CA SER A 188 16.74 -13.04 12.47
C SER A 188 16.26 -12.44 13.81
N LEU A 189 15.40 -11.42 13.76
CA LEU A 189 14.84 -10.75 14.93
C LEU A 189 13.42 -11.26 15.21
N ALA A 190 13.00 -11.24 16.47
CA ALA A 190 11.62 -11.59 16.82
C ALA A 190 10.64 -10.56 16.22
N ILE A 191 9.54 -11.04 15.62
CA ILE A 191 8.47 -10.16 15.13
C ILE A 191 7.95 -9.33 16.31
N THR A 192 8.04 -8.02 16.19
CA THR A 192 7.46 -7.12 17.19
C THR A 192 6.04 -6.78 16.78
N SER A 193 5.08 -7.21 17.57
CA SER A 193 3.66 -6.92 17.35
C SER A 193 3.37 -5.42 17.38
N ASN A 194 2.89 -4.85 16.28
CA ASN A 194 2.50 -3.44 16.19
C ASN A 194 1.03 -3.23 16.61
N ARG A 195 0.79 -2.44 17.66
CA ARG A 195 -0.57 -2.15 18.16
C ARG A 195 -1.47 -1.46 17.12
N LYS A 196 -0.91 -0.59 16.26
CA LYS A 196 -1.69 0.07 15.19
C LYS A 196 -2.13 -0.94 14.14
N GLU A 197 -1.24 -1.85 13.76
CA GLU A 197 -1.52 -2.94 12.82
C GLU A 197 -2.59 -3.89 13.36
N GLN A 198 -2.47 -4.34 14.62
CA GLN A 198 -3.50 -5.17 15.24
C GLN A 198 -4.87 -4.48 15.31
N ARG A 199 -4.88 -3.16 15.55
CA ARG A 199 -6.11 -2.38 15.54
C ARG A 199 -6.71 -2.32 14.13
N LEU A 200 -5.88 -2.12 13.11
CA LEU A 200 -6.31 -2.09 11.72
C LEU A 200 -6.92 -3.44 11.30
N ILE A 201 -6.25 -4.55 11.59
CA ILE A 201 -6.74 -5.92 11.31
C ILE A 201 -8.15 -6.11 11.89
N ARG A 202 -8.34 -5.74 13.16
CA ARG A 202 -9.66 -5.84 13.82
C ARG A 202 -10.73 -4.95 13.19
N ILE A 203 -10.36 -3.79 12.63
CA ILE A 203 -11.29 -2.90 11.92
C ILE A 203 -11.74 -3.56 10.63
N ILE A 204 -10.80 -4.13 9.86
CA ILE A 204 -11.08 -4.83 8.61
C ILE A 204 -11.98 -6.04 8.87
N GLU A 205 -11.58 -6.94 9.76
CA GLU A 205 -12.31 -8.18 10.05
C GLU A 205 -13.75 -7.97 10.53
N LYS A 206 -14.03 -6.84 11.20
CA LYS A 206 -15.35 -6.57 11.80
C LYS A 206 -16.20 -5.59 11.01
N GLY A 207 -15.58 -4.72 10.21
CA GLY A 207 -16.18 -3.46 9.81
C GLY A 207 -16.14 -3.18 8.32
N LEU A 208 -15.54 -4.06 7.51
CA LEU A 208 -15.45 -3.88 6.08
C LEU A 208 -16.03 -5.08 5.31
N PRO A 209 -16.60 -4.85 4.11
CA PRO A 209 -16.94 -5.92 3.19
C PRO A 209 -15.72 -6.80 2.90
N ARG A 210 -15.96 -8.07 2.55
CA ARG A 210 -14.94 -9.13 2.40
C ARG A 210 -13.78 -8.79 1.44
N ASP A 211 -13.96 -7.79 0.59
CA ASP A 211 -13.04 -7.39 -0.49
C ASP A 211 -12.52 -5.94 -0.37
N ALA A 212 -12.65 -5.29 0.79
CA ALA A 212 -12.09 -3.95 1.03
C ALA A 212 -10.65 -4.01 1.56
#